data_AF-A0A377A656-F1
#
_entry.id   AF-A0A377A656-F1
#
_cell.length_a   1.000
_cell.length_b   1.000
_cell.length_c   1.000
_cell.angle_alpha   90.00
_cell.angle_beta   90.00
_cell.angle_gamma   90.00
#
_symmetry.space_group_name_H-M   'P 1'
#
loop_
_entity.id
_entity.type
_entity.pdbx_description
1 polymer ?
#
loop_
_entity_poly.entity_id
_entity_poly.type
_entity_poly.pdbx_seq_one_letter_code
_entity_poly.pdbx_strand_id
1 'polypeptide(L)'
;MTLETAFMLPVQDAQHSFRRLLKAMSEPGVIVALHQLKRGWQPLNIATTSVLLTLADNDTPVWLAAPLSNDIVSQSLRFHTNAPLVSQPEQATFA
;
A
#
# COMPACT_ATOMS: atom_id res chain seq x y z
N MET A 1 12.87 6.77 13.31
CA MET A 1 13.21 5.67 12.37
C MET A 1 12.89 6.20 10.98
N THR A 2 13.82 6.16 10.03
CA THR A 2 13.69 6.87 8.74
C THR A 2 13.01 6.04 7.65
N LEU A 3 12.96 4.71 7.78
CA LEU A 3 12.29 3.81 6.83
C LEU A 3 11.63 2.65 7.58
N GLU A 4 10.45 2.23 7.11
CA GLU A 4 9.79 1.00 7.54
C GLU A 4 10.11 -0.17 6.59
N THR A 5 9.99 -1.40 7.07
CA THR A 5 10.20 -2.60 6.25
C THR A 5 8.99 -2.90 5.36
N ALA A 6 9.23 -3.53 4.21
CA ALA A 6 8.19 -4.06 3.32
C ALA A 6 7.94 -5.56 3.56
N PHE A 7 7.42 -6.26 2.56
CA PHE A 7 7.26 -7.71 2.57
C PHE A 7 8.60 -8.44 2.76
N MET A 8 8.56 -9.56 3.49
CA MET A 8 9.75 -10.40 3.72
C MET A 8 10.09 -11.22 2.48
N LEU A 9 9.06 -11.65 1.74
CA LEU A 9 9.17 -12.39 0.49
C LEU A 9 8.43 -11.61 -0.60
N PRO A 10 9.03 -10.54 -1.18
CA PRO A 10 8.32 -9.56 -1.99
C PRO A 10 7.44 -10.16 -3.10
N VAL A 11 7.95 -11.16 -3.81
CA VAL A 11 7.22 -11.82 -4.91
C VAL A 11 6.02 -12.60 -4.38
N GLN A 12 6.23 -13.49 -3.42
CA GLN A 12 5.20 -14.38 -2.89
C GLN A 12 4.13 -13.61 -2.13
N ASP A 13 4.54 -12.62 -1.34
CA ASP A 13 3.68 -11.84 -0.47
C ASP A 13 2.80 -10.87 -1.26
N ALA A 14 3.36 -10.20 -2.28
CA ALA A 14 2.58 -9.38 -3.21
C ALA A 14 1.59 -10.24 -4.01
N GLN A 15 2.03 -11.39 -4.53
CA GLN A 15 1.18 -12.29 -5.30
C GLN A 15 0.04 -12.88 -4.45
N HIS A 16 0.30 -13.22 -3.18
CA HIS A 16 -0.74 -13.59 -2.24
C HIS A 16 -1.73 -12.45 -2.01
N SER A 17 -1.24 -11.25 -1.73
CA SER A 17 -2.07 -10.07 -1.48
C SER A 17 -2.95 -9.73 -2.68
N PHE A 18 -2.40 -9.81 -3.89
CA PHE A 18 -3.12 -9.62 -5.14
C PHE A 18 -4.29 -10.59 -5.29
N ARG A 19 -4.10 -11.90 -5.06
CA ARG A 19 -5.20 -12.88 -5.14
C ARG A 19 -6.31 -12.61 -4.14
N ARG A 20 -5.97 -12.16 -2.92
CA ARG A 20 -6.96 -11.80 -1.90
C ARG A 20 -7.75 -10.57 -2.32
N LEU A 21 -7.06 -9.56 -2.86
CA LEU A 21 -7.71 -8.37 -3.39
C LEU A 21 -8.62 -8.71 -4.59
N LEU A 22 -8.15 -9.54 -5.51
CA LEU A 22 -8.94 -10.01 -6.65
C LEU A 22 -10.23 -10.69 -6.19
N LYS A 23 -10.17 -11.57 -5.18
CA LYS A 23 -11.36 -12.22 -4.59
C LYS A 23 -12.35 -11.20 -4.02
N ALA A 24 -11.87 -10.20 -3.27
CA ALA A 24 -12.72 -9.18 -2.68
C ALA A 24 -13.38 -8.27 -3.75
N MET A 25 -12.65 -7.96 -4.82
CA MET A 25 -13.14 -7.13 -5.92
C MET A 25 -14.07 -7.88 -6.87
N SER A 26 -13.81 -9.17 -7.13
CA SER A 26 -14.63 -10.00 -8.02
C SER A 26 -15.92 -10.49 -7.34
N GLU A 27 -15.95 -10.54 -6.00
CA GLU A 27 -17.10 -10.95 -5.21
C GLU A 27 -17.39 -9.91 -4.12
N PRO A 28 -18.07 -8.80 -4.46
CA PRO A 28 -18.35 -7.71 -3.53
C PRO A 28 -19.04 -8.19 -2.25
N GLY A 29 -18.57 -7.67 -1.11
CA GLY A 29 -19.03 -8.06 0.23
C GLY A 29 -18.24 -9.21 0.87
N VAL A 30 -17.39 -9.91 0.11
CA VAL A 30 -16.48 -10.91 0.67
C VAL A 30 -15.34 -10.22 1.43
N ILE A 31 -15.27 -10.44 2.74
CA ILE A 31 -14.17 -9.96 3.58
C ILE A 31 -12.98 -10.90 3.43
N VAL A 32 -11.82 -10.32 3.11
CA VAL A 32 -10.55 -11.04 3.00
C VAL A 32 -9.53 -10.50 4.00
N ALA A 33 -8.62 -11.36 4.45
CA ALA A 33 -7.52 -10.97 5.30
C ALA A 33 -6.19 -10.94 4.51
N LEU A 34 -5.32 -10.00 4.90
CA LEU A 34 -3.97 -9.77 4.37
C LEU A 34 -2.99 -9.84 5.55
N HIS A 35 -2.18 -10.91 5.63
CA HIS A 35 -1.37 -11.23 6.81
C HIS A 35 0.14 -11.34 6.54
N GLN A 36 0.57 -11.11 5.29
CA GLN A 36 1.99 -11.25 4.94
C GLN A 36 2.85 -10.15 5.56
N LEU A 37 2.26 -8.99 5.82
CA LEU A 37 2.89 -7.91 6.55
C LEU A 37 2.51 -7.98 8.04
N LYS A 38 3.52 -7.94 8.92
CA LYS A 38 3.31 -8.02 10.38
C LYS A 38 2.81 -6.71 10.99
N ARG A 39 3.17 -5.56 10.40
CA ARG A 39 2.79 -4.21 10.86
C ARG A 39 2.65 -3.29 9.65
N GLY A 40 1.59 -2.49 9.62
CA GLY A 40 1.44 -1.43 8.62
C GLY A 40 2.29 -0.21 8.96
N TRP A 41 2.61 0.59 7.94
CA TRP A 41 3.34 1.85 8.10
C TRP A 41 2.46 2.89 8.77
N GLN A 42 2.50 2.98 10.10
CA GLN A 42 1.55 3.79 10.86
C GLN A 42 1.51 5.24 10.35
N PRO A 43 0.32 5.82 10.19
CA PRO A 43 -1.01 5.33 10.61
C PRO A 43 -1.72 4.39 9.61
N LEU A 44 -1.07 4.00 8.51
CA LEU A 44 -1.64 3.03 7.58
C LEU A 44 -1.75 1.65 8.26
N ASN A 45 -2.91 1.02 8.13
CA ASN A 45 -3.12 -0.33 8.64
C ASN A 45 -2.43 -1.37 7.73
N ILE A 46 -2.39 -2.62 8.20
CA ILE A 46 -1.73 -3.74 7.50
C ILE A 46 -2.28 -3.92 6.08
N ALA A 47 -3.60 -3.80 5.90
CA ALA A 47 -4.24 -4.00 4.61
C ALA A 47 -3.86 -2.88 3.63
N THR A 48 -3.94 -1.62 4.05
CA THR A 48 -3.57 -0.46 3.22
C THR A 48 -2.11 -0.53 2.77
N THR A 49 -1.19 -0.81 3.69
CA THR A 49 0.24 -0.96 3.33
C THR A 49 0.45 -2.15 2.40
N SER A 50 -0.23 -3.28 2.62
CA SER A 50 -0.10 -4.46 1.76
C SER A 50 -0.61 -4.19 0.34
N VAL A 51 -1.71 -3.44 0.18
CA VAL A 51 -2.24 -3.06 -1.14
C VAL A 51 -1.27 -2.15 -1.88
N LEU A 52 -0.73 -1.12 -1.22
CA LEU A 52 0.25 -0.21 -1.83
C LEU A 52 1.52 -0.96 -2.24
N LEU A 53 2.06 -1.83 -1.37
CA LEU A 53 3.21 -2.66 -1.71
C LEU A 53 2.97 -3.68 -2.84
N THR A 54 1.70 -3.97 -3.15
CA THR A 54 1.33 -4.94 -4.18
C THR A 54 1.04 -4.27 -5.52
N LEU A 55 0.46 -3.07 -5.52
CA LEU A 55 -0.08 -2.43 -6.72
C LEU A 55 0.55 -1.08 -7.07
N ALA A 56 1.12 -0.37 -6.09
CA ALA A 56 1.71 0.94 -6.35
C ALA A 56 3.13 0.78 -6.90
N ASP A 57 3.44 1.62 -7.87
CA ASP A 57 4.69 1.70 -8.59
C ASP A 57 4.88 3.12 -9.17
N ASN A 58 5.96 3.33 -9.93
CA ASN A 58 6.29 4.63 -10.52
C ASN A 58 5.21 5.21 -11.45
N ASP A 59 4.31 4.38 -11.99
CA ASP A 59 3.29 4.80 -12.95
C ASP A 59 1.93 5.05 -12.28
N THR A 60 1.85 4.88 -10.96
CA THR A 60 0.61 4.99 -10.19
C THR A 60 0.73 6.05 -9.09
N PRO A 61 0.44 7.33 -9.39
CA PRO A 61 0.45 8.39 -8.40
C PRO A 61 -0.44 8.09 -7.19
N VAL A 62 0.08 8.34 -5.98
CA VAL A 62 -0.61 8.09 -4.71
C VAL A 62 -0.85 9.42 -4.00
N TRP A 63 -2.09 9.64 -3.57
CA TRP A 63 -2.47 10.71 -2.66
C TRP A 63 -2.71 10.12 -1.27
N LEU A 64 -2.33 10.86 -0.22
CA LEU A 64 -2.59 10.48 1.17
C LEU A 64 -3.29 11.65 1.85
N ALA A 65 -4.47 11.39 2.42
CA ALA A 65 -5.16 12.37 3.25
C ALA A 65 -4.27 12.83 4.42
N ALA A 66 -4.43 14.08 4.85
CA ALA A 66 -3.57 14.70 5.88
C ALA A 66 -3.40 13.86 7.17
N PRO A 67 -4.44 13.19 7.72
CA PRO A 67 -4.28 12.35 8.91
C PRO A 67 -3.45 11.07 8.67
N LEU A 68 -3.31 10.64 7.41
CA LEU A 68 -2.59 9.44 7.01
C LEU A 68 -1.17 9.71 6.53
N SER A 69 -0.85 10.98 6.27
CA SER A 69 0.44 11.42 5.75
C SER A 69 1.42 11.76 6.86
N ASN A 70 2.61 11.19 6.79
CA ASN A 70 3.77 11.61 7.58
C ASN A 70 5.07 11.28 6.81
N ASP A 71 6.20 11.74 7.33
CA ASP A 71 7.51 11.55 6.68
C ASP A 71 7.88 10.06 6.54
N ILE A 72 7.57 9.24 7.54
CA ILE A 72 7.91 7.80 7.54
C ILE A 72 7.13 7.07 6.45
N VAL A 73 5.83 7.29 6.36
CA VAL A 73 4.98 6.73 5.31
C VAL A 73 5.45 7.21 3.94
N SER A 74 5.69 8.51 3.80
CA SER A 74 6.08 9.11 2.53
C SER A 74 7.44 8.60 2.02
N GLN A 75 8.43 8.47 2.92
CA GLN A 75 9.75 7.94 2.58
C GLN A 75 9.69 6.44 2.28
N SER A 76 8.96 5.67 3.07
CA SER A 76 8.82 4.22 2.87
C SER A 76 8.12 3.90 1.55
N LEU A 77 7.05 4.64 1.22
CA LEU A 77 6.32 4.47 -0.03
C LEU A 77 7.21 4.79 -1.23
N ARG A 78 7.91 5.93 -1.23
CA ARG A 78 8.87 6.26 -2.29
C ARG A 78 9.98 5.23 -2.43
N PHE A 79 10.56 4.76 -1.32
CA PHE A 79 11.67 3.81 -1.36
C PHE A 79 11.25 2.44 -1.90
N HIS A 80 10.11 1.90 -1.44
CA HIS A 80 9.71 0.52 -1.76
C HIS A 80 8.91 0.40 -3.08
N THR A 81 8.23 1.46 -3.50
CA THR A 81 7.35 1.42 -4.69
C THR A 81 7.80 2.37 -5.79
N ASN A 82 8.60 3.38 -5.47
CA ASN A 82 8.90 4.50 -6.36
C ASN A 82 7.65 5.28 -6.83
N ALA A 83 6.50 5.10 -6.18
CA ALA A 83 5.27 5.76 -6.60
C ALA A 83 5.32 7.29 -6.36
N PRO A 84 4.88 8.10 -7.33
CA PRO A 84 4.79 9.54 -7.17
C PRO A 84 3.79 9.90 -6.08
N LEU A 85 4.19 10.74 -5.11
CA LEU A 85 3.26 11.29 -4.11
C LEU A 85 2.73 12.63 -4.60
N VAL A 86 1.41 12.72 -4.82
CA VAL A 86 0.72 13.92 -5.31
C VAL A 86 0.01 14.66 -4.18
N SER A 87 -0.21 15.96 -4.35
CA SER A 87 -0.81 16.81 -3.31
C SER A 87 -2.33 16.89 -3.39
N GLN A 88 -2.91 16.62 -4.56
CA GLN A 88 -4.35 16.69 -4.79
C GLN A 88 -4.94 15.30 -5.12
N PRO A 89 -6.12 14.95 -4.60
CA PRO A 89 -6.73 13.64 -4.80
C PRO A 89 -7.07 13.37 -6.27
N GLU A 90 -7.43 14.39 -7.06
CA GLU A 90 -7.74 14.25 -8.49
C GLU A 90 -6.53 13.89 -9.38
N GLN A 91 -5.31 13.96 -8.84
CA GLN A 91 -4.08 13.59 -9.54
C GLN A 91 -3.66 12.14 -9.27
N ALA A 92 -4.37 11.45 -8.38
CA ALA A 92 -3.99 10.13 -7.90
C ALA A 92 -4.67 8.98 -8.65
N THR A 93 -3.93 7.89 -8.81
CA THR A 93 -4.46 6.56 -9.12
C THR A 93 -4.93 5.86 -7.84
N PHE A 94 -4.25 6.07 -6.71
CA PHE A 94 -4.65 5.58 -5.38
C PHE A 94 -4.81 6.74 -4.39
N ALA A 95 -5.92 6.81 -3.66
CA ALA A 95 -6.28 7.89 -2.74
C ALA A 95 -6.76 7.36 -1.38
#